data_AF-A0A4D4KH31-F1
#
_entry.id   AF-A0A4D4KH31-F1
#
_cell.length_a   1.000
_cell.length_b   1.000
_cell.length_c   1.000
_cell.angle_alpha   90.00
_cell.angle_beta   90.00
_cell.angle_gamma   90.00
#
_symmetry.space_group_name_H-M   'P 1'
#
loop_
_entity.id
_entity.type
_entity.pdbx_description
1 polymer ?
#
loop_
_entity_poly.entity_id
_entity_poly.type
_entity_poly.pdbx_seq_one_letter_code
_entity_poly.pdbx_strand_id
1 'polypeptide(L)'
;MALGGCWSSPPGLVESADKKCDAITDRFTGDLAYGKAIGSDDLTKVRKRNTLIRDPRKAIKALPQPDTAADRAALNTWLGKLDAYAKELYTMHSVIQNLKPGMELLLAMNANIVKDSAEEAGAAAKKAGLHSCARVKRWEYLVPD
;
A
#
# COMPACT_ATOMS: atom_id res chain seq x y z
N MET A 1 24.08 -3.85 20.19
CA MET A 1 24.04 -3.67 18.72
C MET A 1 23.86 -5.06 18.11
N ALA A 2 22.64 -5.42 17.73
CA ALA A 2 22.39 -6.68 17.03
C ALA A 2 22.63 -6.45 15.54
N LEU A 3 23.51 -7.28 14.98
CA LEU A 3 23.91 -7.31 13.57
C LEU A 3 22.67 -7.25 12.67
N GLY A 4 22.68 -6.30 11.72
CA GLY A 4 21.68 -6.23 10.67
C GLY A 4 21.69 -7.54 9.90
N GLY A 5 20.70 -8.39 10.17
CA GLY A 5 20.50 -9.62 9.40
C GLY A 5 20.28 -9.23 7.95
N CYS A 6 21.21 -9.61 7.08
CA CYS A 6 21.02 -9.50 5.65
C CYS A 6 19.81 -10.36 5.30
N TRP A 7 18.74 -9.73 4.81
CA TRP A 7 17.55 -10.42 4.36
C TRP A 7 17.94 -11.43 3.26
N SER A 8 17.79 -12.73 3.53
CA SER A 8 18.15 -13.81 2.61
C SER A 8 17.02 -14.08 1.63
N SER A 9 16.77 -13.10 0.77
CA SER A 9 15.81 -13.22 -0.32
C SER A 9 16.40 -13.97 -1.51
N PRO A 10 15.59 -14.80 -2.22
CA PRO A 10 16.02 -15.38 -3.47
C PRO A 10 16.27 -14.29 -4.50
N PRO A 11 17.20 -14.51 -5.44
CA PRO A 11 17.46 -13.57 -6.52
C PRO A 11 16.15 -13.17 -7.23
N GLY A 12 15.93 -11.86 -7.38
CA GLY A 12 14.78 -11.30 -8.10
C GLY A 12 13.48 -11.13 -7.31
N LEU A 13 13.34 -11.68 -6.09
CA LEU A 13 12.13 -11.44 -5.28
C LEU A 13 12.02 -9.97 -4.87
N VAL A 14 13.08 -9.44 -4.26
CA VAL A 14 13.15 -8.05 -3.79
C VAL A 14 12.94 -7.08 -4.95
N GLU A 15 13.72 -7.27 -6.02
CA GLU A 15 13.67 -6.42 -7.20
C GLU A 15 12.29 -6.42 -7.86
N SER A 16 11.67 -7.59 -8.00
CA SER A 16 10.32 -7.71 -8.59
C SER A 16 9.25 -7.04 -7.73
N ALA A 17 9.32 -7.22 -6.40
CA ALA A 17 8.41 -6.57 -5.47
C ALA A 17 8.60 -5.04 -5.46
N ASP A 18 9.84 -4.57 -5.36
CA ASP A 18 10.15 -3.14 -5.33
C ASP A 18 9.77 -2.45 -6.65
N LYS A 19 10.05 -3.07 -7.81
CA LYS A 19 9.62 -2.55 -9.11
C LYS A 19 8.11 -2.39 -9.22
N LYS A 20 7.33 -3.28 -8.61
CA LYS A 20 5.86 -3.14 -8.56
C LYS A 20 5.44 -1.98 -7.66
N CYS A 21 6.07 -1.82 -6.51
CA CYS A 21 5.80 -0.71 -5.60
C CYS A 21 6.22 0.64 -6.21
N ASP A 22 7.28 0.68 -7.01
CA ASP A 22 7.65 1.88 -7.78
C ASP A 22 6.57 2.22 -8.81
N ALA A 23 6.10 1.24 -9.60
CA ALA A 23 5.00 1.46 -10.55
C ALA A 23 3.70 1.91 -9.86
N ILE A 24 3.37 1.33 -8.69
CA ILE A 24 2.24 1.78 -7.86
C ILE A 24 2.44 3.23 -7.42
N THR A 25 3.64 3.56 -6.95
CA THR A 25 3.99 4.91 -6.51
C THR A 25 3.87 5.92 -7.64
N ASP A 26 4.37 5.61 -8.83
CA ASP A 26 4.27 6.49 -10.00
C ASP A 26 2.82 6.79 -10.36
N ARG A 27 1.98 5.75 -10.34
CA ARG A 27 0.53 5.90 -10.55
C ARG A 27 -0.13 6.74 -9.45
N PHE A 28 0.23 6.52 -8.19
CA PHE A 28 -0.35 7.18 -7.02
C PHE A 28 0.09 8.64 -6.88
N THR A 29 1.23 9.00 -7.46
CA THR A 29 1.76 10.37 -7.51
C THR A 29 1.45 11.10 -8.82
N GLY A 30 1.06 10.36 -9.86
CA GLY A 30 0.60 10.88 -11.13
C GLY A 30 -0.92 10.85 -11.24
N ASP A 31 -1.44 10.02 -12.14
CA ASP A 31 -2.84 10.09 -12.57
C ASP A 31 -3.87 9.53 -11.57
N LEU A 32 -3.43 8.87 -10.49
CA LEU A 32 -4.28 8.46 -9.36
C LEU A 32 -4.07 9.30 -8.10
N ALA A 33 -3.31 10.38 -8.16
CA ALA A 33 -3.14 11.29 -7.03
C ALA A 33 -4.49 11.88 -6.59
N TYR A 34 -4.68 12.02 -5.27
CA TYR A 34 -5.82 12.76 -4.76
C TYR A 34 -5.56 14.27 -4.88
N GLY A 35 -6.63 15.07 -4.92
CA GLY A 35 -6.51 16.52 -4.87
C GLY A 35 -6.15 17.01 -3.46
N LYS A 36 -6.47 18.27 -3.15
CA LYS A 36 -6.33 18.82 -1.80
C LYS A 36 -7.24 18.14 -0.77
N ALA A 37 -8.37 17.62 -1.23
CA ALA A 37 -9.32 16.85 -0.45
C ALA A 37 -9.77 15.63 -1.25
N ILE A 38 -10.17 14.56 -0.56
CA ILE A 38 -10.85 13.41 -1.16
C ILE A 38 -12.34 13.73 -1.26
N GLY A 39 -12.94 13.46 -2.42
CA GLY A 39 -14.38 13.66 -2.65
C GLY A 39 -15.01 12.61 -3.56
N SER A 40 -16.24 12.87 -3.99
CA SER A 40 -16.98 12.04 -4.97
C SER A 40 -16.18 11.74 -6.23
N ASP A 41 -15.42 12.73 -6.70
CA ASP A 41 -14.67 12.67 -7.96
C ASP A 41 -13.47 11.70 -7.88
N ASP A 42 -13.05 11.33 -6.67
CA ASP A 42 -11.98 10.37 -6.46
C ASP A 42 -12.47 8.91 -6.44
N LEU A 43 -13.78 8.64 -6.53
CA LEU A 43 -14.34 7.28 -6.48
C LEU A 43 -13.61 6.32 -7.44
N THR A 44 -13.41 6.75 -8.69
CA THR A 44 -12.68 5.96 -9.70
C THR A 44 -11.21 5.78 -9.34
N LYS A 45 -10.57 6.79 -8.76
CA LYS A 45 -9.17 6.71 -8.33
C LYS A 45 -9.02 5.71 -7.20
N VAL A 46 -9.87 5.78 -6.17
CA VAL A 46 -9.85 4.85 -5.04
C VAL A 46 -10.04 3.40 -5.52
N ARG A 47 -10.98 3.17 -6.46
CA ARG A 47 -11.17 1.85 -7.07
C ARG A 47 -9.91 1.34 -7.76
N LYS A 48 -9.27 2.18 -8.60
CA LYS A 48 -8.04 1.82 -9.32
C LYS A 48 -6.86 1.58 -8.38
N ARG A 49 -6.71 2.42 -7.35
CA ARG A 49 -5.70 2.23 -6.29
C ARG A 49 -5.89 0.90 -5.58
N ASN A 50 -7.13 0.55 -5.20
CA ASN A 50 -7.44 -0.75 -4.60
C ASN A 50 -7.00 -1.92 -5.48
N THR A 51 -7.33 -1.90 -6.79
CA THR A 51 -6.92 -2.95 -7.73
C THR A 51 -5.39 -3.10 -7.78
N LEU A 52 -4.67 -1.99 -7.93
CA LEU A 52 -3.21 -1.99 -8.00
C LEU A 52 -2.53 -2.54 -6.74
N ILE A 53 -3.14 -2.38 -5.56
CA ILE A 53 -2.61 -2.89 -4.28
C ILE A 53 -2.89 -4.38 -4.09
N ARG A 54 -3.95 -4.93 -4.69
CA ARG A 54 -4.28 -6.37 -4.58
C ARG A 54 -3.41 -7.24 -5.50
N ASP A 55 -2.93 -6.68 -6.61
CA ASP A 55 -2.15 -7.41 -7.62
C ASP A 55 -0.77 -7.92 -7.14
N PRO A 56 0.02 -7.16 -6.35
CA PRO A 56 1.32 -7.59 -5.83
C PRO A 56 1.28 -8.94 -5.12
N ARG A 57 0.22 -9.24 -4.37
CA ARG A 57 0.14 -10.49 -3.61
C ARG A 57 0.22 -11.72 -4.52
N LYS A 58 -0.56 -11.74 -5.60
CA LYS A 58 -0.57 -12.90 -6.53
C LYS A 58 0.79 -13.05 -7.21
N ALA A 59 1.36 -11.93 -7.65
CA ALA A 59 2.63 -11.93 -8.36
C ALA A 59 3.80 -12.35 -7.46
N ILE A 60 3.83 -11.91 -6.20
CA ILE A 60 4.93 -12.17 -5.27
C ILE A 60 4.85 -13.60 -4.70
N LYS A 61 3.64 -14.14 -4.50
CA LYS A 61 3.48 -15.55 -4.13
C LYS A 61 3.91 -16.54 -5.22
N ALA A 62 3.95 -16.11 -6.48
CA ALA A 62 4.42 -16.92 -7.59
C ALA A 62 5.96 -16.94 -7.72
N LEU A 63 6.66 -16.09 -6.99
CA LEU A 63 8.13 -16.05 -6.97
C LEU A 63 8.69 -17.07 -5.96
N PRO A 64 9.94 -17.53 -6.14
CA PRO A 64 10.64 -18.29 -5.12
C PRO A 64 10.57 -17.59 -3.77
N GLN A 65 10.16 -18.31 -2.73
CA GLN A 65 9.99 -17.75 -1.39
C GLN A 65 11.33 -17.72 -0.64
N PRO A 66 11.53 -16.82 0.33
CA PRO A 66 12.74 -16.81 1.15
C PRO A 66 13.05 -18.16 1.81
N ASP A 67 14.34 -18.44 1.97
CA ASP A 67 14.82 -19.73 2.48
C ASP A 67 14.55 -19.89 3.97
N THR A 68 14.64 -18.79 4.73
CA THR A 68 14.45 -18.79 6.17
C THR A 68 12.98 -18.60 6.55
N ALA A 69 12.57 -19.22 7.67
CA ALA A 69 11.22 -19.04 8.20
C ALA A 69 10.95 -17.59 8.63
N ALA A 70 11.96 -16.89 9.15
CA ALA A 70 11.86 -15.50 9.57
C ALA A 70 11.58 -14.56 8.39
N ASP A 71 12.31 -14.73 7.29
CA ASP A 71 12.13 -13.90 6.08
C ASP A 71 10.79 -14.17 5.40
N ARG A 72 10.35 -15.45 5.36
CA ARG A 72 9.00 -15.80 4.91
C ARG A 72 7.93 -15.18 5.79
N ALA A 73 8.11 -15.18 7.10
CA ALA A 73 7.17 -14.55 8.03
C ALA A 73 7.10 -13.04 7.83
N ALA A 74 8.23 -12.37 7.62
CA ALA A 74 8.28 -10.93 7.32
C ALA A 74 7.57 -10.60 6.01
N LEU A 75 7.83 -11.36 4.94
CA LEU A 75 7.17 -11.21 3.65
C LEU A 75 5.65 -11.42 3.76
N ASN A 76 5.21 -12.48 4.45
CA ASN A 76 3.79 -12.76 4.66
C ASN A 76 3.11 -11.68 5.52
N THR A 77 3.81 -11.14 6.51
CA THR A 77 3.31 -10.02 7.32
C THR A 77 3.07 -8.80 6.45
N TRP A 78 4.02 -8.45 5.59
CA TRP A 78 3.86 -7.34 4.65
C TRP A 78 2.70 -7.57 3.68
N LEU A 79 2.59 -8.77 3.08
CA LEU A 79 1.47 -9.11 2.20
C LEU A 79 0.11 -8.97 2.93
N GLY A 80 0.03 -9.41 4.19
CA GLY A 80 -1.18 -9.25 5.00
C GLY A 80 -1.52 -7.78 5.30
N LYS A 81 -0.51 -6.93 5.55
CA LYS A 81 -0.73 -5.48 5.70
C LYS A 81 -1.15 -4.82 4.39
N LEU A 82 -0.65 -5.30 3.25
CA LEU A 82 -1.07 -4.84 1.93
C LEU A 82 -2.54 -5.21 1.64
N ASP A 83 -2.98 -6.40 2.06
CA ASP A 83 -4.40 -6.79 1.98
C ASP A 83 -5.30 -5.92 2.89
N ALA A 84 -4.84 -5.59 4.09
CA ALA A 84 -5.55 -4.69 5.00
C ALA A 84 -5.68 -3.30 4.38
N TYR A 85 -4.60 -2.77 3.80
CA TYR A 85 -4.63 -1.50 3.08
C TYR A 85 -5.60 -1.52 1.90
N ALA A 86 -5.62 -2.61 1.12
CA ALA A 86 -6.61 -2.79 0.08
C ALA A 86 -8.04 -2.77 0.65
N LYS A 87 -8.30 -3.46 1.77
CA LYS A 87 -9.61 -3.45 2.42
C LYS A 87 -10.04 -2.04 2.80
N GLU A 88 -9.16 -1.23 3.37
CA GLU A 88 -9.50 0.15 3.74
C GLU A 88 -9.75 1.04 2.51
N LEU A 89 -8.99 0.85 1.42
CA LEU A 89 -9.31 1.50 0.15
C LEU A 89 -10.70 1.11 -0.37
N TYR A 90 -11.12 -0.15 -0.21
CA TYR A 90 -12.46 -0.59 -0.58
C TYR A 90 -13.54 0.01 0.32
N THR A 91 -13.29 0.09 1.64
CA THR A 91 -14.18 0.78 2.58
C THR A 91 -14.34 2.25 2.18
N MET A 92 -13.25 2.96 1.91
CA MET A 92 -13.28 4.35 1.48
C MET A 92 -14.02 4.52 0.15
N HIS A 93 -13.86 3.62 -0.82
CA HIS A 93 -14.66 3.61 -2.05
C HIS A 93 -16.16 3.51 -1.74
N SER A 94 -16.55 2.61 -0.83
CA SER A 94 -17.95 2.47 -0.40
C SER A 94 -18.48 3.74 0.27
N VAL A 95 -17.67 4.38 1.13
CA VAL A 95 -18.03 5.65 1.79
C VAL A 95 -18.24 6.76 0.76
N ILE A 96 -17.32 6.90 -0.21
CA ILE A 96 -17.45 7.91 -1.28
C ILE A 96 -18.69 7.62 -2.14
N GLN A 97 -18.94 6.36 -2.49
CA GLN A 97 -20.10 5.97 -3.31
C GLN A 97 -21.43 6.31 -2.64
N ASN A 98 -21.48 6.28 -1.31
CA ASN A 98 -22.69 6.55 -0.52
C ASN A 98 -22.64 7.92 0.18
N LEU A 99 -21.72 8.80 -0.24
CA LEU A 99 -21.48 10.09 0.41
C LEU A 99 -22.72 10.98 0.25
N LYS A 100 -23.17 11.55 1.36
CA LYS A 100 -24.25 12.55 1.42
C LYS A 100 -23.68 13.87 1.92
N PRO A 101 -24.29 15.02 1.59
CA PRO A 101 -23.93 16.29 2.21
C PRO A 101 -23.93 16.19 3.74
N GLY A 102 -22.90 16.72 4.41
CA GLY A 102 -22.75 16.66 5.87
C GLY A 102 -21.98 15.45 6.40
N MET A 103 -21.48 14.57 5.53
CA MET A 103 -20.69 13.37 5.89
C MET A 103 -19.18 13.56 5.63
N GLU A 104 -18.72 14.80 5.47
CA GLU A 104 -17.33 15.12 5.14
C GLU A 104 -16.35 14.64 6.23
N LEU A 105 -16.77 14.70 7.50
CA LEU A 105 -15.98 14.18 8.62
C LEU A 105 -15.77 12.65 8.50
N LEU A 106 -16.80 11.89 8.11
CA LEU A 106 -16.68 10.45 7.93
C LEU A 106 -15.67 10.13 6.82
N LEU A 107 -15.70 10.89 5.73
CA LEU A 107 -14.75 10.72 4.63
C LEU A 107 -13.32 11.04 5.07
N ALA A 108 -13.11 12.13 5.81
CA ALA A 108 -11.80 12.48 6.36
C ALA A 108 -11.26 11.42 7.33
N MET A 109 -12.13 10.87 8.20
CA MET A 109 -11.75 9.77 9.10
C MET A 109 -11.32 8.51 8.31
N ASN A 110 -12.06 8.15 7.26
CA ASN A 110 -11.69 7.00 6.42
C ASN A 110 -10.38 7.25 5.67
N ALA A 111 -10.13 8.47 5.21
CA ALA A 111 -8.87 8.84 4.58
C ALA A 111 -7.68 8.65 5.53
N ASN A 112 -7.83 9.02 6.81
CA ASN A 112 -6.81 8.79 7.83
C ASN A 112 -6.58 7.29 8.11
N ILE A 113 -7.65 6.49 8.20
CA ILE A 113 -7.53 5.02 8.36
C ILE A 113 -6.77 4.39 7.18
N VAL A 114 -7.08 4.82 5.96
CA VAL A 114 -6.38 4.38 4.74
C VAL A 114 -4.91 4.77 4.79
N LYS A 115 -4.59 5.99 5.25
CA LYS A 115 -3.21 6.45 5.44
C LYS A 115 -2.47 5.60 6.47
N ASP A 116 -3.02 5.43 7.67
CA ASP A 116 -2.40 4.65 8.75
C ASP A 116 -2.14 3.21 8.29
N SER A 117 -3.09 2.61 7.56
CA SER A 117 -2.93 1.28 6.99
C SER A 117 -1.81 1.20 5.94
N ALA A 118 -1.64 2.25 5.12
CA ALA A 118 -0.51 2.34 4.19
C ALA A 118 0.82 2.41 4.95
N GLU A 119 0.91 3.24 6.00
CA GLU A 119 2.10 3.37 6.85
C GLU A 119 2.49 2.03 7.51
N GLU A 120 1.50 1.28 8.02
CA GLU A 120 1.74 -0.07 8.56
C GLU A 120 2.28 -1.04 7.50
N ALA A 121 1.77 -0.97 6.27
CA ALA A 121 2.29 -1.76 5.16
C ALA A 121 3.74 -1.36 4.83
N GLY A 122 4.07 -0.07 4.81
CA GLY A 122 5.44 0.38 4.59
C GLY A 122 6.41 -0.04 5.70
N ALA A 123 5.98 0.01 6.96
CA ALA A 123 6.77 -0.47 8.09
C ALA A 123 7.04 -1.98 8.01
N ALA A 124 6.03 -2.78 7.60
CA ALA A 124 6.18 -4.21 7.37
C ALA A 124 7.10 -4.50 6.17
N ALA A 125 6.99 -3.73 5.08
CA ALA A 125 7.85 -3.84 3.91
C ALA A 125 9.32 -3.64 4.28
N LYS A 126 9.61 -2.62 5.09
CA LYS A 126 10.97 -2.33 5.58
C LYS A 126 11.55 -3.49 6.40
N LYS A 127 10.74 -4.12 7.26
CA LYS A 127 11.15 -5.32 8.02
C LYS A 127 11.39 -6.52 7.13
N ALA A 128 10.64 -6.61 6.03
CA ALA A 128 10.85 -7.58 4.99
C ALA A 128 11.91 -7.14 3.97
N GLY A 129 12.74 -6.11 4.23
CA GLY A 129 13.81 -5.68 3.31
C GLY A 129 13.37 -5.15 1.94
N LEU A 130 12.08 -4.84 1.77
CA LEU A 130 11.50 -4.28 0.53
C LEU A 130 11.60 -2.74 0.58
N HIS A 131 12.54 -2.16 -0.15
CA HIS A 131 12.92 -0.76 0.01
C HIS A 131 11.95 0.21 -0.66
N SER A 132 11.57 -0.04 -1.91
CA SER A 132 10.59 0.79 -2.62
C SER A 132 9.20 0.62 -2.03
N CYS A 133 8.83 -0.61 -1.64
CA CYS A 133 7.55 -0.87 -0.96
C CYS A 133 7.45 -0.23 0.42
N ALA A 134 8.57 0.15 1.06
CA ALA A 134 8.56 0.89 2.32
C ALA A 134 8.26 2.39 2.14
N ARG A 135 8.31 2.94 0.91
CA ARG A 135 8.14 4.38 0.61
C ARG A 135 6.68 4.80 0.46
N VAL A 136 5.81 4.26 1.33
CA VAL A 136 4.35 4.47 1.32
C VAL A 136 3.91 5.89 1.67
N LYS A 137 4.79 6.73 2.23
CA LYS A 137 4.48 8.16 2.43
C LYS A 137 4.12 8.85 1.12
N ARG A 138 4.68 8.37 0.01
CA ARG A 138 4.34 8.83 -1.34
C ARG A 138 2.99 8.30 -1.85
N TRP A 139 2.28 7.51 -1.06
CA TRP A 139 0.93 7.04 -1.39
C TRP A 139 -0.14 7.92 -0.73
N GLU A 140 0.25 8.78 0.20
CA GLU A 140 -0.66 9.62 0.97
C GLU A 140 -1.26 10.76 0.15
N TYR A 141 -0.60 11.22 -0.93
CA TYR A 141 -0.81 12.54 -1.55
C TYR A 141 -2.28 12.98 -1.68
N LEU A 142 -2.74 13.62 -0.61
CA LEU A 142 -3.40 14.91 -0.64
C LEU A 142 -2.30 15.91 -0.99
N VAL A 143 -2.49 16.69 -2.06
CA VAL A 143 -1.51 17.72 -2.47
C VAL A 143 -1.32 18.69 -1.29
N PRO A 144 -0.10 18.92 -0.77
CA PRO A 144 0.11 19.92 0.28
C PRO A 144 -0.14 21.32 -0.29
N ASP A 145 -0.66 22.21 0.56
CA ASP A 145 -0.98 23.60 0.21
C ASP A 145 0.20 24.40 -0.35
#